data_AF-A0A7V0Z4D5-F1
#
_entry.id   AF-A0A7V0Z4D5-F1
#
_cell.length_a   1.000
_cell.length_b   1.000
_cell.length_c   1.000
_cell.angle_alpha   90.00
_cell.angle_beta   90.00
_cell.angle_gamma   90.00
#
_symmetry.space_group_name_H-M   'P 1'
#
loop_
_entity.id
_entity.type
_entity.pdbx_description
1 polymer ?
#
loop_
_entity_poly.entity_id
_entity_poly.type
_entity_poly.pdbx_seq_one_letter_code
_entity_poly.pdbx_strand_id
1 'polypeptide(L)'
;MDIYMGKVSCALRAFKSAQEYYNKALNTILKLPDNSLTAEIYYLLGLCHKEQNRYPEALQFFLKANEIFMKLGNLLYLDKIEEQISSVDISK
;
A
#
# COMPACT_ATOMS: atom_id res chain seq x y z
N MET A 1 15.85 -2.44 -0.14
CA MET A 1 16.10 -1.06 -0.63
C MET A 1 14.93 -0.52 -1.44
N ASP A 2 14.24 -1.35 -2.22
CA ASP A 2 13.20 -0.89 -3.16
C ASP A 2 11.97 -0.26 -2.49
N ILE A 3 11.57 -0.72 -1.30
CA ILE A 3 10.47 -0.10 -0.53
C ILE A 3 10.79 1.34 -0.16
N TYR A 4 12.05 1.61 0.23
CA TYR A 4 12.50 2.95 0.60
C TYR A 4 12.54 3.87 -0.63
N MET A 5 13.01 3.35 -1.77
CA MET A 5 12.96 4.06 -3.05
C MET A 5 11.53 4.34 -3.51
N GLY A 6 10.60 3.41 -3.25
CA GLY A 6 9.16 3.61 -3.49
C GLY A 6 8.59 4.75 -2.64
N LYS A 7 8.91 4.79 -1.34
CA LYS A 7 8.43 5.85 -0.43
C LYS A 7 8.97 7.22 -0.84
N VAL A 8 10.25 7.31 -1.17
CA VAL A 8 10.89 8.53 -1.68
C VAL A 8 10.27 8.95 -3.01
N SER A 9 10.04 8.02 -3.93
CA SER A 9 9.42 8.30 -5.23
C SER A 9 7.98 8.81 -5.09
N CYS A 10 7.20 8.25 -4.15
CA CYS A 10 5.84 8.69 -3.88
C CYS A 10 5.83 10.12 -3.27
N ALA A 11 6.80 10.43 -2.39
CA ALA A 11 7.02 11.79 -1.87
C ALA A 11 7.44 12.78 -2.97
N LEU A 12 8.15 12.33 -3.99
CA LEU A 12 8.54 13.11 -5.17
C LEU A 12 7.40 13.24 -6.22
N ARG A 13 6.18 12.77 -5.93
CA ARG A 13 5.05 12.65 -6.88
C ARG A 13 5.38 11.82 -8.13
N ALA A 14 6.47 11.05 -8.11
CA ALA A 14 6.89 10.15 -9.16
C ALA A 14 6.19 8.79 -8.99
N PHE A 15 4.85 8.79 -9.10
CA PHE A 15 4.03 7.64 -8.74
C PHE A 15 4.24 6.41 -9.63
N LYS A 16 4.55 6.61 -10.92
CA LYS A 16 4.92 5.50 -11.83
C LYS A 16 6.18 4.79 -11.36
N SER A 17 7.22 5.55 -11.02
CA SER A 17 8.46 4.99 -10.49
C SER A 17 8.23 4.29 -9.14
N ALA A 18 7.42 4.90 -8.26
CA ALA A 18 7.04 4.28 -6.99
C ALA A 18 6.36 2.91 -7.19
N GLN A 19 5.40 2.82 -8.13
CA GLN A 19 4.74 1.56 -8.47
C GLN A 19 5.73 0.51 -9.00
N GLU A 20 6.68 0.89 -9.85
CA GLU A 20 7.72 -0.03 -10.34
C GLU A 20 8.61 -0.56 -9.20
N TYR A 21 9.02 0.30 -8.28
CA TYR A 21 9.81 -0.12 -7.11
C TYR A 21 9.01 -1.03 -6.18
N TYR A 22 7.73 -0.74 -5.95
CA TYR A 22 6.86 -1.58 -5.13
C TYR A 22 6.56 -2.93 -5.79
N ASN A 23 6.38 -2.97 -7.11
CA ASN A 23 6.22 -4.23 -7.84
C ASN A 23 7.50 -5.08 -7.83
N LYS A 24 8.68 -4.46 -7.95
CA LYS A 24 9.97 -5.15 -7.77
C LYS A 24 10.14 -5.70 -6.36
N ALA A 25 9.75 -4.92 -5.35
CA ALA A 25 9.75 -5.36 -3.96
C ALA A 25 8.81 -6.56 -3.76
N LEU A 26 7.59 -6.51 -4.29
CA LEU A 26 6.64 -7.63 -4.26
C LEU A 26 7.20 -8.88 -4.93
N ASN A 27 7.80 -8.78 -6.12
CA ASN A 27 8.42 -9.92 -6.80
C ASN A 27 9.57 -10.54 -5.99
N THR A 28 10.28 -9.74 -5.20
CA THR A 28 11.35 -10.23 -4.33
C THR A 28 10.79 -10.89 -3.06
N ILE A 29 9.69 -10.35 -2.53
CA ILE A 29 9.01 -10.81 -1.31
C ILE A 29 8.03 -11.96 -1.58
N LEU A 30 7.74 -12.28 -2.86
CA LEU A 30 6.80 -13.32 -3.30
C LEU A 30 7.08 -14.74 -2.76
N LYS A 31 8.22 -14.94 -2.10
CA LYS A 31 8.54 -16.16 -1.34
C LYS A 31 7.79 -16.25 0.01
N LEU A 32 7.15 -15.17 0.47
CA LEU A 32 6.46 -15.06 1.76
C LEU A 32 5.14 -14.26 1.59
N PRO A 33 4.09 -14.89 1.05
CA PRO A 33 2.83 -14.21 0.71
C PRO A 33 2.13 -13.56 1.92
N ASP A 34 2.26 -14.14 3.12
CA ASP A 34 1.61 -13.65 4.35
C ASP A 34 2.62 -13.00 5.32
N ASN A 35 3.39 -12.01 4.84
CA ASN A 35 4.31 -11.26 5.69
C ASN A 35 3.86 -9.80 5.82
N SER A 36 4.17 -9.18 6.96
CA SER A 36 3.92 -7.77 7.26
C SER A 36 4.50 -6.85 6.18
N LEU A 37 5.61 -7.24 5.57
CA LEU A 37 6.21 -6.50 4.44
C LEU A 37 5.32 -6.48 3.20
N THR A 38 4.67 -7.60 2.86
CA THR A 38 3.74 -7.69 1.73
C THR A 38 2.55 -6.76 1.95
N ALA A 39 1.99 -6.79 3.17
CA ALA A 39 0.90 -5.92 3.57
C ALA A 39 1.30 -4.43 3.54
N GLU A 40 2.51 -4.08 4.01
CA GLU A 40 3.03 -2.71 3.96
C GLU A 40 3.18 -2.22 2.51
N ILE A 41 3.64 -3.07 1.59
CA ILE A 41 3.75 -2.68 0.18
C ILE A 41 2.38 -2.42 -0.44
N TYR A 42 1.38 -3.27 -0.15
CA TYR A 42 0.01 -3.01 -0.61
C TYR A 42 -0.56 -1.70 -0.05
N TYR A 43 -0.29 -1.40 1.23
CA TYR A 43 -0.69 -0.13 1.83
C TYR A 43 -0.04 1.07 1.12
N LEU A 44 1.25 0.99 0.84
CA LEU A 44 1.98 2.06 0.15
C LEU A 44 1.54 2.23 -1.32
N LEU A 45 1.21 1.15 -2.02
CA LEU A 45 0.57 1.21 -3.33
C LEU A 45 -0.78 1.92 -3.25
N GLY A 46 -1.60 1.57 -2.26
CA GLY A 46 -2.88 2.25 -2.00
C GLY A 46 -2.72 3.76 -1.84
N LEU A 47 -1.73 4.20 -1.06
CA LEU A 47 -1.40 5.62 -0.92
C LEU A 47 -1.00 6.26 -2.25
N CYS A 48 -0.11 5.64 -3.03
CA CYS A 48 0.29 6.21 -4.32
C CYS A 48 -0.86 6.28 -5.33
N HIS A 49 -1.84 5.37 -5.27
CA HIS A 49 -3.06 5.46 -6.08
C HIS A 49 -4.00 6.56 -5.57
N LYS A 50 -4.12 6.73 -4.24
CA LYS A 50 -4.88 7.83 -3.63
C LYS A 50 -4.36 9.19 -4.08
N GLU A 51 -3.05 9.38 -4.04
CA GLU A 51 -2.37 10.62 -4.49
C GLU A 51 -2.52 10.87 -6.01
N GLN A 52 -2.82 9.84 -6.79
CA GLN A 52 -3.16 9.96 -8.22
C GLN A 52 -4.65 10.20 -8.48
N ASN A 53 -5.46 10.44 -7.42
CA ASN A 53 -6.93 10.50 -7.47
C ASN A 53 -7.59 9.22 -8.01
N ARG A 54 -6.87 8.09 -7.93
CA ARG A 54 -7.33 6.76 -8.33
C ARG A 54 -7.90 6.03 -7.13
N TYR A 55 -8.98 6.59 -6.60
CA TYR A 55 -9.65 6.12 -5.39
C TYR A 55 -10.11 4.65 -5.46
N PRO A 56 -10.69 4.15 -6.59
CA PRO A 56 -11.12 2.75 -6.66
C PRO A 56 -9.94 1.77 -6.60
N GLU A 57 -8.84 2.07 -7.30
CA GLU A 57 -7.63 1.24 -7.24
C GLU A 57 -6.98 1.31 -5.86
N ALA A 58 -6.91 2.50 -5.24
CA ALA A 58 -6.39 2.70 -3.89
C ALA A 58 -7.13 1.83 -2.87
N LEU A 59 -8.46 1.82 -2.92
CA LEU A 59 -9.31 1.03 -2.05
C LEU A 59 -9.01 -0.47 -2.16
N GLN A 60 -8.87 -0.99 -3.38
CA GLN A 60 -8.53 -2.41 -3.59
C GLN A 60 -7.19 -2.79 -2.95
N PHE A 61 -6.18 -1.91 -3.04
CA PHE A 61 -4.88 -2.15 -2.43
C PHE A 61 -4.94 -2.04 -0.89
N PHE A 62 -5.69 -1.09 -0.35
CA PHE A 62 -5.91 -0.99 1.08
C PHE A 62 -6.62 -2.22 1.66
N LEU A 63 -7.65 -2.74 0.97
CA LEU A 63 -8.35 -3.96 1.38
C LEU A 63 -7.42 -5.19 1.40
N LYS A 64 -6.54 -5.33 0.39
CA LYS A 64 -5.53 -6.40 0.37
C LYS A 64 -4.53 -6.30 1.53
N ALA A 65 -4.06 -5.08 1.81
CA ALA A 65 -3.20 -4.85 2.97
C ALA A 65 -3.92 -5.21 4.28
N ASN A 66 -5.19 -4.83 4.39
CA ASN A 66 -6.02 -5.07 5.58
C ASN A 66 -6.16 -6.57 5.86
N GLU A 67 -6.46 -7.37 4.84
CA GLU A 67 -6.64 -8.82 5.00
C GLU A 67 -5.37 -9.51 5.55
N ILE A 68 -4.19 -9.10 5.07
CA ILE A 68 -2.92 -9.66 5.53
C ILE A 68 -2.59 -9.17 6.94
N PHE A 69 -2.76 -7.88 7.24
CA PHE A 69 -2.53 -7.36 8.59
C PHE A 69 -3.49 -7.95 9.61
N MET A 70 -4.73 -8.26 9.20
CA MET A 70 -5.71 -8.94 10.04
C MET A 70 -5.26 -10.36 10.38
N LYS A 71 -4.75 -11.12 9.39
CA LYS A 71 -4.16 -12.46 9.62
C LYS A 71 -2.93 -12.41 10.52
N LEU A 72 -2.15 -11.34 10.45
CA LEU A 72 -0.94 -11.13 11.26
C LEU A 72 -1.23 -10.56 12.65
N GLY A 73 -2.47 -10.12 12.94
CA GLY A 73 -2.84 -9.48 14.21
C GLY A 73 -2.20 -8.09 14.40
N ASN A 74 -1.85 -7.38 13.32
CA ASN A 74 -1.17 -6.08 13.40
C ASN A 74 -2.18 -4.93 13.48
N LEU A 75 -2.70 -4.70 14.69
CA LEU A 75 -3.76 -3.71 14.95
C LEU A 75 -3.39 -2.28 14.54
N LEU A 76 -2.12 -1.86 14.69
CA LEU A 76 -1.67 -0.51 14.35
C LEU A 76 -1.84 -0.18 12.86
N TYR A 77 -1.66 -1.16 11.98
CA TYR A 77 -1.84 -0.96 10.55
C TYR A 77 -3.31 -1.05 10.14
N LEU A 78 -4.13 -1.84 10.84
CA LEU A 78 -5.57 -1.89 10.61
C LEU A 78 -6.19 -0.49 10.82
N ASP A 79 -5.91 0.14 11.96
CA ASP A 79 -6.43 1.48 12.28
C ASP A 79 -6.05 2.50 11.19
N LYS A 80 -4.78 2.48 10.74
CA LYS A 80 -4.30 3.36 9.67
C LYS A 80 -5.02 3.09 8.36
N ILE A 81 -5.22 1.83 8.00
CA ILE A 81 -5.88 1.44 6.75
C ILE A 81 -7.35 1.87 6.77
N GLU A 82 -8.04 1.69 7.89
CA GLU A 82 -9.43 2.14 8.06
C GLU A 82 -9.55 3.66 7.93
N GLU A 83 -8.63 4.42 8.52
CA GLU A 83 -8.56 5.88 8.36
C GLU A 83 -8.37 6.27 6.88
N GLN A 84 -7.47 5.58 6.17
CA GLN A 84 -7.25 5.82 4.75
C GLN A 84 -8.49 5.46 3.91
N ILE A 85 -9.13 4.33 4.16
CA ILE A 85 -10.35 3.89 3.47
C ILE A 85 -11.47 4.92 3.68
N SER A 86 -11.70 5.35 4.93
CA SER A 86 -12.69 6.37 5.26
C SER A 86 -12.40 7.69 4.53
N SER A 87 -11.13 8.13 4.51
CA SER A 87 -10.74 9.35 3.78
C SER A 87 -11.02 9.26 2.26
N VAL A 88 -10.87 8.07 1.69
CA VAL A 88 -11.11 7.82 0.26
C VAL A 88 -12.60 7.79 -0.05
N ASP A 89 -13.42 7.22 0.83
CA ASP A 89 -14.87 7.09 0.65
C ASP A 89 -15.59 8.45 0.79
N ILE A 90 -15.09 9.33 1.66
CA ILE A 90 -15.60 10.71 1.84
C ILE A 90 -15.26 11.61 0.63
N SER A 91 -14.22 11.27 -0.13
CA SER A 91 -13.74 12.08 -1.27
C SER A 91 -14.52 11.84 -2.58
N LYS A 92 -15.65 11.12 -2.53
CA LYS A 92 -16.42 10.63 -3.69
C LYS A 92 -17.66 11.46 -4.00
#